data_AF-A0A4R0ZJR9-F1
#
_entry.id   AF-A0A4R0ZJR9-F1
#
_cell.length_a   1.000
_cell.length_b   1.000
_cell.length_c   1.000
_cell.angle_alpha   90.00
_cell.angle_beta   90.00
_cell.angle_gamma   90.00
#
_symmetry.space_group_name_H-M   'P 1'
#
loop_
_entity.id
_entity.type
_entity.pdbx_description
1 polymer ?
#
loop_
_entity_poly.entity_id
_entity_poly.type
_entity_poly.pdbx_seq_one_letter_code
_entity_poly.pdbx_strand_id
1 'polypeptide(L)'
;VVEDAQGSKAPIQRLADKISGIFVPIVVGIAAVVFLIWYLWADPGNFAEALEKLIAVLVIACPCALGLATPTSIMAGSGRAAEYGILFKGGEHLERTHRITTVVLDKTGTITNGKPLLTDVLTEMDETEFLA
;
A
#
# COMPACT_ATOMS: atom_id res chain seq x y z
N VAL A 1 -3.45 -19.52 7.07
CA VAL A 1 -3.69 -19.09 5.66
C VAL A 1 -4.41 -17.76 5.51
N VAL A 2 -5.50 -17.46 6.24
CA VAL A 2 -6.14 -16.12 6.22
C VAL A 2 -5.38 -15.14 7.12
N GLU A 3 -4.91 -15.57 8.29
CA GLU A 3 -4.03 -14.75 9.16
C GLU A 3 -2.66 -14.43 8.54
N ASP A 4 -2.05 -15.35 7.80
CA ASP A 4 -0.73 -15.14 7.18
C ASP A 4 -0.76 -14.03 6.09
N ALA A 5 -1.91 -13.82 5.45
CA ALA A 5 -2.12 -12.74 4.49
C ALA A 5 -2.31 -11.36 5.15
N GLN A 6 -2.65 -11.32 6.45
CA GLN A 6 -2.81 -10.08 7.22
C GLN A 6 -1.54 -9.68 8.00
N GLY A 7 -0.63 -10.63 8.25
CA GLY A 7 0.61 -10.38 9.00
C GLY A 7 1.79 -9.85 8.18
N SER A 8 1.72 -9.86 6.85
CA SER A 8 2.83 -9.41 6.01
C SER A 8 2.84 -7.89 5.86
N LYS A 9 3.95 -7.25 6.27
CA LYS A 9 4.14 -5.81 6.12
C LYS A 9 4.08 -5.42 4.64
N ALA A 10 3.07 -4.64 4.27
CA ALA A 10 2.97 -4.09 2.92
C ALA A 10 4.25 -3.27 2.59
N PRO A 11 4.83 -3.41 1.38
CA PRO A 11 6.07 -2.74 0.99
C PRO A 11 6.06 -1.24 1.22
N ILE A 12 4.92 -0.58 1.03
CA ILE A 12 4.76 0.86 1.26
C ILE A 12 4.88 1.32 2.73
N GLN A 13 4.70 0.43 3.73
CA GLN A 13 5.07 0.75 5.12
C GLN A 13 6.56 1.06 5.24
N ARG A 14 7.42 0.44 4.40
CA ARG A 14 8.86 0.74 4.35
C ARG A 14 9.15 2.13 3.78
N LEU A 15 8.24 2.68 2.97
CA LEU A 15 8.38 4.04 2.43
C LEU A 15 8.18 5.08 3.54
N ALA A 16 7.16 4.87 4.38
CA ALA A 16 6.90 5.69 5.57
C ALA A 16 8.07 5.61 6.57
N ASP A 17 8.62 4.41 6.80
CA ASP A 17 9.80 4.21 7.64
C ASP A 17 11.02 4.96 7.09
N LYS A 18 11.23 4.93 5.77
CA LYS A 18 12.36 5.62 5.11
C LYS A 18 12.23 7.14 5.18
N ILE A 19 11.02 7.67 4.98
CA ILE A 19 10.74 9.10 5.14
C ILE A 19 10.99 9.52 6.59
N SER A 20 10.48 8.75 7.55
CA SER A 20 10.66 9.04 8.98
C SER A 20 12.14 9.00 9.38
N GLY A 21 12.91 8.06 8.85
CA GLY A 21 14.35 7.95 9.10
C GLY A 21 15.18 9.15 8.60
N ILE A 22 14.68 9.91 7.62
CA ILE A 22 15.32 11.13 7.12
C ILE A 22 14.72 12.39 7.76
N PHE A 23 13.41 12.41 7.97
CA PHE A 23 12.66 13.56 8.48
C PHE A 23 13.01 13.87 9.94
N VAL A 24 13.07 12.85 10.80
CA VAL A 24 13.39 13.00 12.22
C VAL A 24 14.74 13.70 12.45
N PRO A 25 15.88 13.24 11.87
CA PRO A 25 17.16 13.91 12.09
C PRO A 25 17.20 15.33 11.54
N ILE A 26 16.49 15.62 10.43
CA ILE A 26 16.40 16.98 9.87
C ILE A 26 15.68 17.91 10.85
N VAL A 27 14.52 17.49 11.37
CA VAL A 27 13.72 18.30 12.31
C VAL A 27 14.48 18.56 13.61
N VAL A 28 15.16 17.55 14.15
CA VAL A 28 16.01 17.72 15.34
C VAL A 28 17.15 18.70 15.07
N GLY A 29 17.78 18.62 13.89
CA GLY A 29 18.79 19.59 13.46
C GLY A 29 18.26 21.02 13.40
N ILE A 30 17.09 21.22 12.78
CA ILE A 30 16.43 22.53 12.69
C ILE A 30 16.07 23.05 14.09
N ALA A 31 15.50 22.21 14.96
CA ALA A 31 15.14 22.59 16.32
C ALA A 31 16.36 23.05 17.14
N ALA A 32 17.51 22.36 16.99
CA ALA A 32 18.76 22.76 17.63
C ALA A 32 19.30 24.10 17.09
N VAL A 33 19.20 24.34 15.77
CA VAL A 33 19.58 25.62 15.16
C VAL A 33 18.69 26.75 15.66
N VAL A 34 17.37 26.54 15.73
CA VAL A 34 16.42 27.53 16.26
C VAL A 34 16.74 27.88 17.71
N PHE A 35 17.04 26.87 18.54
CA PHE A 35 17.47 27.07 19.93
C PHE A 35 18.74 27.92 20.03
N LEU A 36 19.77 27.61 19.23
CA LEU A 36 21.03 28.36 19.24
C LEU A 36 20.85 29.81 18.79
N ILE A 37 20.04 30.06 17.75
CA ILE A 37 19.76 31.41 17.27
C ILE A 37 19.03 32.23 18.34
N TRP A 38 18.01 31.65 18.99
CA TRP A 38 17.27 32.35 20.04
C TRP A 38 18.13 32.64 21.27
N TYR A 39 18.92 31.66 21.70
CA TYR A 39 19.78 31.78 22.88
C TYR A 39 20.93 32.78 22.69
N LEU A 40 21.50 32.88 21.49
CA LEU A 40 22.68 33.71 21.22
C LEU A 40 22.35 35.10 20.68
N TRP A 41 21.30 35.26 19.86
CA TRP A 41 21.01 36.52 19.17
C TRP A 41 19.68 37.17 19.52
N ALA A 42 18.61 36.40 19.74
CA ALA A 42 17.28 36.97 19.93
C ALA A 42 17.06 37.50 21.35
N ASP A 43 17.32 36.66 22.36
CA ASP A 43 17.22 37.06 23.78
C ASP A 43 18.37 36.45 24.60
N PRO A 44 19.51 37.17 24.69
CA PRO A 44 20.75 36.64 25.25
C PRO A 44 20.56 36.16 26.70
N GLY A 45 20.72 34.85 26.93
CA GLY A 45 20.69 34.25 28.27
C GLY A 45 19.30 33.79 28.74
N ASN A 46 18.23 34.04 27.98
CA ASN A 46 16.89 33.55 28.29
C ASN A 46 16.72 32.08 27.83
N PHE A 47 17.18 31.15 28.69
CA PHE A 47 17.07 29.72 28.42
C PHE A 47 15.62 29.23 28.30
N ALA A 48 14.70 29.83 29.07
CA ALA A 48 13.29 29.42 29.08
C ALA A 48 12.62 29.67 27.72
N GLU A 49 12.82 30.85 27.14
CA GLU A 49 12.23 31.20 25.85
C GLU A 49 12.84 30.40 24.69
N ALA A 50 14.17 30.22 24.67
CA ALA A 50 14.82 29.40 23.65
C ALA A 50 14.34 27.94 23.70
N LEU A 51 14.15 27.38 24.90
CA LEU A 51 13.62 26.03 25.08
C LEU A 51 12.15 25.92 24.63
N GLU A 52 11.33 26.95 24.88
CA GLU A 52 9.96 27.01 24.39
C GLU A 52 9.91 26.91 22.86
N LYS A 53 10.77 27.67 22.15
CA LYS A 53 10.82 27.62 20.68
C LYS A 53 11.31 26.28 20.15
N LEU A 54 12.29 25.65 20.81
CA LEU A 54 12.74 24.29 20.47
C LEU A 54 11.59 23.28 20.56
N ILE A 55 10.86 23.29 21.67
CA ILE A 55 9.74 22.36 21.89
C ILE A 55 8.63 22.63 20.88
N ALA A 56 8.31 23.90 20.60
CA ALA A 56 7.30 24.27 19.62
C ALA A 56 7.61 23.69 18.22
N VAL A 57 8.86 23.78 17.77
CA VAL A 57 9.29 23.20 16.47
C VAL A 57 9.13 21.69 16.45
N LEU A 58 9.53 20.99 17.53
CA LEU A 58 9.41 19.53 17.62
C LEU A 58 7.94 19.07 17.62
N VAL A 59 7.06 19.78 18.34
CA VAL A 59 5.64 19.45 18.43
C VAL A 59 4.93 19.66 17.10
N ILE A 60 5.19 20.79 16.43
CA ILE A 60 4.56 21.11 15.13
C ILE A 60 5.00 20.13 14.04
N ALA A 61 6.23 19.60 14.13
CA ALA A 61 6.76 18.69 13.13
C ALA A 61 6.24 17.24 13.24
N CYS A 62 5.51 16.87 14.29
CA CYS A 62 5.11 15.48 14.51
C CYS A 62 4.27 14.91 13.34
N PRO A 63 4.75 13.88 12.60
CA PRO A 63 4.10 13.40 11.39
C PRO A 63 2.99 12.38 11.68
N CYS A 64 2.07 12.66 12.60
CA CYS A 64 1.02 11.73 13.07
C CYS A 64 0.19 11.09 11.94
N ALA A 65 -0.09 11.85 10.88
CA ALA A 65 -0.88 11.38 9.74
C ALA A 65 -0.15 10.35 8.86
N LEU A 66 1.19 10.38 8.83
CA LEU A 66 2.00 9.55 7.92
C LEU A 66 1.85 8.05 8.25
N GLY A 67 1.76 7.70 9.52
CA GLY A 67 1.64 6.30 9.97
C GLY A 67 0.28 5.65 9.67
N LEU A 68 -0.78 6.45 9.53
CA LEU A 68 -2.15 5.96 9.28
C LEU A 68 -2.58 6.07 7.82
N ALA A 69 -1.97 6.95 7.03
CA ALA A 69 -2.33 7.16 5.64
C ALA A 69 -2.33 5.84 4.83
N THR A 70 -1.22 5.10 4.91
CA THR A 70 -1.02 3.84 4.18
C THR A 70 -2.03 2.73 4.53
N PRO A 71 -2.22 2.32 5.80
CA PRO A 71 -3.17 1.25 6.12
C PRO A 71 -4.61 1.66 5.79
N THR A 72 -4.97 2.93 5.97
CA THR A 72 -6.32 3.43 5.66
C THR A 72 -6.60 3.35 4.17
N SER A 73 -5.65 3.76 3.32
CA SER A 73 -5.78 3.63 1.86
C SER A 73 -5.88 2.17 1.39
N ILE A 74 -5.08 1.27 1.97
CA ILE A 74 -5.13 -0.16 1.61
C ILE A 74 -6.47 -0.77 2.00
N MET A 75 -6.95 -0.54 3.23
CA MET A 75 -8.22 -1.09 3.69
C MET A 75 -9.41 -0.59 2.86
N ALA A 76 -9.45 0.73 2.59
CA ALA A 76 -10.50 1.31 1.76
C ALA A 76 -10.43 0.77 0.32
N GLY A 77 -9.23 0.64 -0.26
CA GLY A 77 -9.01 0.11 -1.60
C GLY A 77 -9.41 -1.37 -1.73
N SER A 78 -9.01 -2.21 -0.77
CA SER A 78 -9.39 -3.63 -0.77
C SER A 78 -10.89 -3.83 -0.53
N GLY A 79 -11.51 -3.00 0.31
CA GLY A 79 -12.96 -3.02 0.53
C GLY A 79 -13.71 -2.68 -0.74
N ARG A 80 -13.28 -1.63 -1.45
CA ARG A 80 -13.86 -1.26 -2.74
C ARG A 80 -13.66 -2.34 -3.80
N ALA A 81 -12.49 -2.97 -3.88
CA ALA A 81 -12.24 -4.06 -4.81
C ALA A 81 -13.13 -5.29 -4.55
N ALA A 82 -13.42 -5.59 -3.28
CA ALA A 82 -14.31 -6.68 -2.91
C ALA A 82 -15.75 -6.44 -3.38
N GLU A 83 -16.22 -5.19 -3.44
CA GLU A 83 -17.53 -4.84 -4.04
C GLU A 83 -17.61 -5.22 -5.54
N TYR A 84 -16.48 -5.28 -6.23
CA TYR A 84 -16.37 -5.71 -7.63
C TYR A 84 -16.03 -7.20 -7.80
N GLY A 85 -16.05 -7.99 -6.71
CA GLY A 85 -15.70 -9.42 -6.75
C GLY A 85 -14.20 -9.70 -6.86
N ILE A 86 -13.34 -8.70 -6.66
CA ILE A 86 -11.89 -8.84 -6.71
C ILE A 86 -11.36 -8.94 -5.27
N LEU A 87 -10.90 -10.13 -4.88
CA LEU A 87 -10.40 -10.39 -3.54
C LEU A 87 -8.87 -10.29 -3.47
N PHE A 88 -8.36 -9.24 -2.83
CA PHE A 88 -6.94 -9.08 -2.54
C PHE A 88 -6.58 -9.75 -1.21
N LYS A 89 -5.68 -10.74 -1.24
CA LYS A 89 -5.17 -11.44 -0.04
C LYS A 89 -3.94 -10.74 0.54
N GLY A 90 -4.10 -9.49 1.00
CA GLY A 90 -3.04 -8.68 1.60
C GLY A 90 -2.71 -7.42 0.80
N GLY A 91 -2.21 -6.39 1.49
CA GLY A 91 -1.94 -5.06 0.91
C GLY A 91 -0.83 -5.02 -0.13
N GLU A 92 0.15 -5.93 -0.05
CA GLU A 92 1.23 -6.03 -1.04
C GLU A 92 0.70 -6.31 -2.45
N HIS A 93 -0.30 -7.19 -2.58
CA HIS A 93 -0.85 -7.54 -3.89
C HIS A 93 -1.61 -6.38 -4.51
N LEU A 94 -2.36 -5.64 -3.69
CA LEU A 94 -3.04 -4.41 -4.12
C LEU A 94 -2.02 -3.38 -4.63
N GLU A 95 -0.92 -3.20 -3.91
CA GLU A 95 0.16 -2.30 -4.32
C GLU A 95 0.83 -2.80 -5.61
N ARG A 96 1.22 -4.07 -5.72
CA ARG A 96 1.92 -4.58 -6.90
C ARG A 96 1.08 -4.57 -8.17
N THR A 97 -0.25 -4.60 -8.03
CA THR A 97 -1.17 -4.62 -9.16
C THR A 97 -1.01 -3.40 -10.08
N HIS A 98 -0.71 -2.21 -9.54
CA HIS A 98 -0.50 -1.02 -10.39
C HIS A 98 0.76 -1.10 -11.28
N ARG A 99 1.70 -2.02 -10.97
CA ARG A 99 2.95 -2.19 -11.73
C ARG A 99 2.88 -3.33 -12.74
N ILE A 100 1.77 -4.06 -12.80
CA ILE A 100 1.62 -5.17 -13.74
C ILE A 100 1.53 -4.62 -15.16
N THR A 101 2.47 -5.02 -16.01
CA THR A 101 2.51 -4.64 -17.43
C THR A 101 2.07 -5.78 -18.35
N THR A 102 2.08 -7.01 -17.85
CA THR A 102 1.81 -8.21 -18.64
C THR A 102 0.98 -9.17 -17.81
N VAL A 103 -0.11 -9.65 -18.40
CA VAL A 103 -0.98 -10.66 -17.80
C VAL A 103 -0.89 -11.92 -18.64
N VAL A 104 -0.39 -13.00 -18.04
CA VAL A 104 -0.38 -14.33 -18.65
C VAL A 104 -1.52 -15.11 -18.03
N LEU A 105 -2.42 -15.59 -18.87
CA LEU A 105 -3.61 -16.32 -18.44
C LEU A 105 -3.41 -17.81 -18.71
N ASP A 106 -3.74 -18.63 -17.72
CA ASP A 106 -3.93 -20.05 -17.98
C ASP A 106 -5.20 -20.25 -18.83
N LYS A 107 -5.20 -21.20 -19.76
CA LYS A 107 -6.37 -21.42 -20.61
C LYS A 107 -7.45 -22.18 -19.85
N THR A 108 -7.07 -23.32 -19.26
CA THR A 108 -8.01 -24.30 -18.72
C THR A 108 -8.54 -23.82 -17.36
N GLY A 109 -9.85 -23.57 -17.27
CA GLY A 109 -10.48 -23.17 -16.00
C GLY A 109 -10.34 -21.68 -15.64
N THR A 110 -9.56 -20.89 -16.39
CA THR A 110 -9.54 -19.42 -16.28
C THR A 110 -10.23 -18.77 -17.49
N ILE A 111 -9.79 -19.08 -18.72
CA ILE A 111 -10.46 -18.60 -19.94
C ILE A 111 -11.62 -19.53 -20.30
N THR A 112 -11.44 -20.84 -20.10
CA THR A 112 -12.47 -21.85 -20.40
C THR A 112 -13.22 -22.27 -19.14
N ASN A 113 -14.41 -22.84 -19.32
CA ASN A 113 -15.23 -23.39 -18.24
C ASN A 113 -14.60 -24.60 -17.50
N GLY A 114 -13.43 -25.07 -17.93
CA GLY A 114 -12.73 -26.23 -17.33
C GLY A 114 -13.46 -27.57 -17.49
N LYS A 115 -14.55 -27.61 -18.28
CA LYS A 115 -15.33 -28.81 -18.54
C LYS A 115 -15.37 -29.09 -20.05
N PRO A 116 -15.09 -30.32 -20.50
CA PRO A 116 -15.19 -30.68 -21.91
C PRO A 116 -16.66 -30.65 -22.34
N LEU A 117 -16.90 -30.14 -23.55
CA LEU A 117 -18.19 -30.12 -24.22
C LEU A 117 -17.99 -30.73 -25.60
N LEU A 118 -18.90 -31.59 -26.03
CA LEU A 118 -18.91 -32.10 -27.40
C LEU A 118 -19.30 -30.94 -28.32
N THR A 119 -18.40 -30.52 -29.21
CA THR A 119 -18.67 -29.42 -30.16
C THR A 119 -19.03 -29.97 -31.53
N ASP A 120 -18.26 -30.94 -32.02
CA ASP A 120 -18.37 -31.44 -33.38
C ASP A 120 -18.34 -32.96 -33.37
N VAL A 121 -19.20 -33.54 -34.19
CA VAL A 121 -19.16 -34.95 -34.54
C VAL A 121 -19.07 -35.04 -36.05
N LEU A 122 -17.99 -35.64 -36.54
CA LEU A 122 -17.78 -35.88 -37.97
C LEU A 122 -18.14 -37.35 -38.24
N THR A 123 -19.18 -37.57 -39.03
CA THR A 123 -19.69 -38.90 -39.40
C THR A 123 -19.92 -38.96 -40.92
N GLU A 124 -19.71 -40.14 -41.51
CA GLU A 124 -20.06 -40.44 -42.91
C GLU A 124 -21.52 -40.91 -43.08
N MET A 125 -22.23 -41.14 -41.98
CA MET A 125 -23.63 -41.59 -41.96
C MET A 125 -24.60 -40.40 -41.98
N ASP A 126 -25.79 -40.61 -42.54
CA ASP A 126 -26.84 -39.58 -42.61
C ASP A 126 -27.33 -39.20 -41.21
N GLU A 127 -27.66 -37.92 -41.00
CA GLU A 127 -27.94 -37.34 -39.67
C GLU A 127 -29.08 -38.07 -38.94
N THR A 128 -30.06 -38.56 -39.70
CA THR A 128 -31.20 -39.33 -39.18
C THR A 128 -30.84 -40.75 -38.71
N GLU A 129 -29.82 -41.37 -39.29
CA GLU A 129 -29.33 -42.71 -38.89
C GLU A 129 -28.33 -42.60 -37.74
N PHE A 130 -27.63 -41.47 -37.63
CA PHE A 130 -26.68 -41.19 -36.55
C PHE A 130 -27.34 -40.77 -35.23
N LEU A 131 -28.48 -40.05 -35.30
CA LEU A 131 -29.21 -39.56 -34.12
C LEU A 131 -30.36 -40.47 -33.64
N ALA A 132 -30.69 -41.53 -34.39
CA ALA A 132 -31.71 -42.53 -34.03
C ALA A 132 -31.21 -43.55 -33.00
#